data_AF-A0A1G9WZ16-F1
#
_entry.id   AF-A0A1G9WZ16-F1
#
_cell.length_a   1.000
_cell.length_b   1.000
_cell.length_c   1.000
_cell.angle_alpha   90.00
_cell.angle_beta   90.00
_cell.angle_gamma   90.00
#
_symmetry.space_group_name_H-M   'P 1'
#
loop_
_entity.id
_entity.type
_entity.pdbx_description
1 polymer ?
#
loop_
_entity_poly.entity_id
_entity_poly.type
_entity_poly.pdbx_seq_one_letter_code
_entity_poly.pdbx_strand_id
1 'polypeptide(L)'
;MFKQTIRFDRAQDAHVFDQYLVDFLRSCEESDLENQACVFTTSLQESESYIRVVQTDSASMLGQFLNFLTIRNFPPATCVATDGKAVNV
;
A
#
# COMPACT_ATOMS: atom_id res chain seq x y z
N MET A 1 -2.72 11.71 -14.20
CA MET A 1 -2.93 11.34 -12.79
C MET A 1 -3.04 9.84 -12.69
N PHE A 2 -2.13 9.23 -11.96
CA PHE A 2 -2.04 7.79 -11.70
C PHE A 2 -2.68 7.50 -10.33
N LYS A 3 -3.36 6.36 -10.21
CA LYS A 3 -4.05 5.97 -8.99
C LYS A 3 -3.88 4.48 -8.72
N GLN A 4 -3.78 4.12 -7.45
CA GLN A 4 -3.84 2.75 -6.97
C GLN A 4 -4.83 2.68 -5.81
N THR A 5 -5.80 1.78 -5.90
CA THR A 5 -6.67 1.44 -4.77
C THR A 5 -6.15 0.18 -4.12
N ILE A 6 -6.05 0.21 -2.80
CA ILE A 6 -5.55 -0.89 -1.97
C ILE A 6 -6.62 -1.18 -0.92
N ARG A 7 -7.00 -2.44 -0.81
CA ARG A 7 -7.97 -2.91 0.18
C ARG A 7 -7.24 -3.78 1.18
N PHE A 8 -7.48 -3.55 2.46
CA PHE A 8 -6.98 -4.36 3.56
C PHE A 8 -8.14 -5.07 4.23
N ASP A 9 -7.91 -6.33 4.60
CA ASP A 9 -8.84 -7.12 5.39
C ASP A 9 -8.73 -6.79 6.89
N ARG A 10 -7.57 -6.30 7.32
CA ARG A 10 -7.27 -5.95 8.72
C ARG A 10 -6.97 -4.47 8.87
N ALA A 11 -7.52 -3.86 9.93
CA ALA A 11 -7.19 -2.49 10.33
C ALA A 11 -5.68 -2.28 10.50
N GLN A 12 -5.02 -3.29 11.10
CA GLN A 12 -3.58 -3.24 11.37
C GLN A 12 -2.76 -3.08 10.09
N ASP A 13 -3.11 -3.79 9.02
CA ASP A 13 -2.36 -3.71 7.76
C ASP A 13 -2.56 -2.33 7.11
N ALA A 14 -3.76 -1.76 7.21
CA ALA A 14 -4.01 -0.38 6.77
C ALA A 14 -3.21 0.65 7.58
N HIS A 15 -3.04 0.44 8.89
CA HIS A 15 -2.20 1.31 9.71
C HIS A 15 -0.70 1.18 9.39
N VAL A 16 -0.22 -0.04 9.14
CA VAL A 16 1.16 -0.27 8.69
C VAL A 16 1.40 0.37 7.32
N PHE A 17 0.41 0.29 6.42
CA PHE A 17 0.47 0.99 5.14
C PHE A 17 0.62 2.51 5.33
N ASP A 18 -0.16 3.11 6.22
CA ASP A 18 -0.08 4.55 6.48
C ASP A 18 1.32 4.96 6.97
N GLN A 19 1.97 4.12 7.79
CA GLN A 19 3.35 4.34 8.22
C GLN A 19 4.35 4.24 7.05
N TYR A 20 4.22 3.21 6.20
CA TYR A 20 5.07 3.04 5.03
C TYR A 20 4.91 4.15 3.99
N LEU A 21 3.71 4.71 3.84
CA LEU A 21 3.49 5.90 3.02
C LEU A 21 4.33 7.07 3.55
N VAL A 22 4.25 7.35 4.86
CA VAL A 22 5.03 8.43 5.48
C VAL A 22 6.54 8.20 5.32
N ASP A 23 7.02 6.98 5.55
CA ASP A 23 8.45 6.67 5.42
C ASP A 23 8.94 6.79 3.97
N PHE A 24 8.12 6.39 2.99
CA PHE A 24 8.44 6.59 1.58
C PHE A 24 8.56 8.09 1.25
N LEU A 25 7.59 8.90 1.68
CA LEU A 25 7.60 10.35 1.42
C LEU A 25 8.84 11.02 2.03
N ARG A 26 9.21 10.65 3.26
CA ARG A 26 10.43 11.13 3.91
C ARG A 26 11.68 10.75 3.11
N SER A 27 11.75 9.53 2.58
CA SER A 27 12.90 9.11 1.75
C SER A 27 13.00 9.89 0.44
N CYS A 28 11.89 10.42 -0.09
CA CYS A 28 11.90 11.28 -1.26
C CYS A 28 12.46 12.68 -0.97
N GLU A 29 12.18 13.23 0.22
CA GLU A 29 12.74 14.50 0.68
C GLU A 29 14.27 14.42 0.86
N GLU A 30 14.78 13.26 1.32
CA GLU A 30 16.22 13.03 1.54
C GLU A 30 17.01 12.76 0.25
N SER A 31 16.35 12.32 -0.83
CA SER A 31 17.00 11.80 -2.04
C SER A 31 17.05 12.78 -3.22
N ASP A 32 16.75 14.07 -3.00
CA ASP A 32 16.77 15.12 -4.02
C ASP A 32 15.86 14.77 -5.24
N LEU A 33 14.81 13.96 -5.00
CA LEU A 33 13.76 13.64 -5.97
C LEU A 33 12.80 14.84 -6.19
N GLU A 34 13.25 16.05 -5.84
CA GLU A 34 12.50 17.32 -5.74
C GLU A 34 11.76 17.73 -7.03
N ASN A 35 12.10 17.15 -8.18
CA ASN A 35 11.52 17.47 -9.49
C ASN A 35 10.32 16.61 -9.90
N GLN A 36 9.76 15.78 -9.02
CA GLN A 36 8.56 15.01 -9.34
C GLN A 36 7.40 15.52 -8.50
N ALA A 37 6.58 16.39 -9.10
CA ALA A 37 5.33 16.87 -8.52
C ALA A 37 4.53 15.71 -7.89
N CYS A 38 3.87 16.01 -6.76
CA CYS A 38 3.24 15.03 -5.87
C CYS A 38 1.96 15.57 -5.25
N VAL A 39 0.86 14.83 -5.41
CA VAL A 39 -0.33 14.98 -4.57
C VAL A 39 -0.76 13.60 -4.10
N PHE A 40 -0.57 13.31 -2.80
CA PHE A 40 -1.01 12.08 -2.16
C PHE A 40 -2.24 12.37 -1.30
N THR A 41 -3.35 11.68 -1.55
CA THR A 41 -4.56 11.80 -0.74
C THR A 41 -5.03 10.42 -0.32
N THR A 42 -5.17 10.21 0.98
CA THR A 42 -5.78 9.02 1.59
C THR A 42 -7.17 9.39 2.12
N SER A 43 -8.21 8.64 1.80
CA SER A 43 -9.56 8.84 2.34
C SER A 43 -10.10 7.57 2.99
N LEU A 44 -10.79 7.77 4.11
CA LEU A 44 -11.03 6.79 5.17
C LEU A 44 -12.44 6.16 5.10
N GLN A 45 -12.45 4.83 5.33
CA GLN A 45 -13.47 4.01 6.00
C GLN A 45 -14.95 4.18 5.60
N GLU A 46 -15.40 3.32 4.69
CA GLU A 46 -16.80 2.88 4.65
C GLU A 46 -16.92 1.58 5.45
N SER A 47 -17.65 1.65 6.58
CA SER A 47 -18.39 0.52 7.19
C SER A 47 -17.70 -0.86 7.13
N GLU A 48 -16.55 -1.01 7.79
CA GLU A 48 -15.72 -2.24 7.90
C GLU A 48 -14.71 -2.51 6.77
N SER A 49 -14.66 -1.69 5.71
CA SER A 49 -13.65 -1.82 4.65
C SER A 49 -12.48 -0.88 4.87
N TYR A 50 -11.28 -1.44 5.07
CA TYR A 50 -10.04 -0.68 5.20
C TYR A 50 -9.46 -0.39 3.80
N ILE A 51 -9.97 0.64 3.14
CA ILE A 51 -9.52 1.03 1.80
C ILE A 51 -8.56 2.21 1.91
N ARG A 52 -7.52 2.19 1.08
CA ARG A 52 -6.63 3.31 0.82
C ARG A 52 -6.60 3.56 -0.68
N VAL A 53 -6.72 4.82 -1.06
CA VAL A 53 -6.48 5.25 -2.43
C VAL A 53 -5.19 6.04 -2.40
N VAL A 54 -4.26 5.73 -3.28
CA VAL A 54 -3.07 6.52 -3.52
C VAL A 54 -3.23 7.15 -4.88
N GLN A 55 -2.99 8.45 -4.96
CA GLN A 55 -2.98 9.21 -6.20
C GLN A 55 -1.65 9.93 -6.29
N THR A 56 -1.19 10.17 -7.52
CA THR A 56 -0.01 10.98 -7.85
C THR A 56 -0.10 11.38 -9.31
N ASP A 57 0.53 12.45 -9.70
CA ASP A 57 0.71 12.88 -11.09
C ASP A 57 1.95 12.27 -11.76
N SER A 58 2.83 11.60 -11.01
CA SER A 58 4.00 10.89 -11.54
C SER A 58 3.84 9.35 -11.53
N ALA A 59 3.89 8.73 -12.72
CA ALA A 59 3.91 7.28 -12.86
C ALA A 59 5.15 6.66 -12.20
N SER A 60 6.29 7.35 -12.33
CA SER A 60 7.56 6.91 -11.75
C SER A 60 7.49 6.91 -10.23
N MET A 61 6.88 7.93 -9.61
CA MET A 61 6.66 7.95 -8.16
C MET A 61 5.76 6.82 -7.70
N LEU A 62 4.66 6.55 -8.43
CA LEU A 62 3.80 5.41 -8.10
C LEU A 62 4.56 4.08 -8.20
N GLY A 63 5.36 3.89 -9.25
CA GLY A 63 6.20 2.70 -9.41
C GLY A 63 7.23 2.53 -8.29
N GLN A 64 7.89 3.61 -7.90
CA GLN A 64 8.84 3.62 -6.78
C GLN A 64 8.16 3.28 -5.45
N PHE A 65 6.97 3.83 -5.20
CA PHE A 65 6.20 3.51 -4.00
C PHE A 65 5.79 2.03 -3.96
N LEU A 66 5.29 1.48 -5.06
CA LEU A 66 4.92 0.06 -5.13
C LEU A 66 6.14 -0.87 -4.94
N ASN A 67 7.30 -0.48 -5.49
CA ASN A 67 8.55 -1.21 -5.27
C ASN A 67 9.01 -1.11 -3.79
N PHE A 68 8.89 0.07 -3.17
CA PHE A 68 9.19 0.29 -1.75
C PHE A 68 8.37 -0.63 -0.83
N LEU A 69 7.08 -0.81 -1.15
CA LEU A 69 6.19 -1.73 -0.43
C LEU A 69 6.58 -3.20 -0.68
N THR A 70 6.86 -3.56 -1.93
CA THR A 70 7.23 -4.94 -2.31
C THR A 70 8.49 -5.40 -1.57
N ILE A 71 9.52 -4.56 -1.47
CA ILE A 71 10.77 -4.87 -0.75
C ILE A 71 10.52 -5.11 0.75
N ARG A 72 9.47 -4.49 1.31
CA ARG A 72 9.05 -4.67 2.72
C ARG A 72 8.07 -5.82 2.91
N ASN A 73 7.86 -6.66 1.88
CA ASN A 73 6.86 -7.72 1.86
C ASN A 73 5.46 -7.17 2.21
N PHE A 74 5.10 -6.03 1.62
CA PHE A 74 3.82 -5.38 1.86
C PHE A 74 2.98 -5.29 0.57
N PRO A 75 1.72 -5.75 0.57
CA PRO A 75 1.06 -6.46 1.67
C PRO A 75 1.74 -7.83 1.91
N PRO A 76 1.74 -8.34 3.16
CA PRO A 76 2.29 -9.66 3.45
C PRO A 76 1.57 -10.69 2.58
N ALA A 77 2.32 -11.63 2.02
CA ALA A 77 1.73 -12.76 1.32
C ALA A 77 0.67 -13.38 2.23
N THR A 78 -0.58 -13.37 1.79
CA THR A 78 -1.65 -14.01 2.54
C THR A 78 -1.26 -15.48 2.65
N CYS A 79 -1.01 -15.94 3.88
CA CYS A 79 -0.99 -17.37 4.18
C CYS A 79 -2.39 -17.86 3.88
N VAL A 80 -2.62 -18.34 2.66
CA VAL A 80 -3.81 -19.09 2.33
C VAL A 80 -3.70 -20.35 3.17
N ALA A 81 -4.32 -20.35 4.35
CA ALA A 81 -4.54 -21.57 5.09
C ALA A 81 -5.35 -22.45 4.15
N THR A 82 -4.69 -23.39 3.48
CA THR A 82 -5.36 -24.51 2.83
C THR A 82 -6.13 -25.19 3.93
N ASP A 83 -7.42 -24.87 4.03
CA ASP A 83 -8.37 -25.53 4.92
C ASP A 83 -8.53 -26.95 4.36
N GLY A 84 -7.58 -27.80 4.73
CA GLY A 84 -7.53 -29.21 4.36
C GLY A 84 -8.60 -29.95 5.14
N LYS A 85 -9.87 -29.74 4.77
CA LYS A 85 -10.98 -30.53 5.26
C LYS A 85 -11.04 -31.84 4.46
N ALA A 86 -10.94 -32.93 5.23
CA ALA A 86 -10.86 -34.32 4.82
C ALA A 86 -11.84 -34.78 3.73
N VAL A 87 -11.36 -35.69 2.88
CA VAL A 87 -12.20 -36.70 2.22
C VAL A 87 -11.75 -38.06 2.76
N ASN A 88 -12.64 -38.69 3.54
CA ASN A 88 -12.54 -40.11 3.85
C ASN A 88 -12.69 -40.92 2.56
N VAL A 89 -11.78 -41.87 2.34
CA VAL A 89 -12.02 -43.07 1.52
C VAL A 89 -11.62 -44.27 2.34
#